data_AF-A0A2N3WLD9-F1
#
_entry.id   AF-A0A2N3WLD9-F1
#
_cell.length_a   1.000
_cell.length_b   1.000
_cell.length_c   1.000
_cell.angle_alpha   90.00
_cell.angle_beta   90.00
_cell.angle_gamma   90.00
#
_symmetry.space_group_name_H-M   'P 1'
#
loop_
_entity.id
_entity.type
_entity.pdbx_description
1 polymer ?
#
loop_
_entity_poly.entity_id
_entity_poly.type
_entity_poly.pdbx_seq_one_letter_code
_entity_poly.pdbx_strand_id
1 'polypeptide(L)'
;MSAPHTPDPGYAGRGPMFWLPPHGFGNGISAQAWAEIADLTAEELPEALLALTEADIAAYTAAVRGRPGYYRLWVDSLRYLHAEDVLMDVLRS
;
A
#
# COMPACT_ATOMS: atom_id res chain seq x y z
N MET A 1 17.67 -27.56 1.02
CA MET A 1 18.13 -26.29 1.62
C MET A 1 17.68 -25.16 0.72
N SER A 2 16.96 -24.20 1.28
CA SER A 2 16.19 -23.17 0.58
C SER A 2 17.05 -22.28 -0.33
N ALA A 3 16.47 -21.88 -1.46
CA ALA A 3 17.07 -20.94 -2.40
C ALA A 3 17.35 -19.57 -1.74
N PRO A 4 18.36 -18.81 -2.22
CA PRO A 4 18.62 -17.47 -1.72
C PRO A 4 17.41 -16.57 -1.99
N HIS A 5 17.05 -15.79 -0.98
CA HIS A 5 16.07 -14.73 -1.03
C HIS A 5 16.60 -13.63 -1.95
N THR A 6 16.40 -13.75 -3.26
CA THR A 6 16.71 -12.65 -4.17
C THR A 6 15.82 -11.47 -3.78
N PRO A 7 16.38 -10.34 -3.31
CA PRO A 7 15.57 -9.15 -3.05
C PRO A 7 14.97 -8.68 -4.36
N ASP A 8 13.74 -8.20 -4.32
CA ASP A 8 13.07 -7.60 -5.47
C ASP A 8 14.00 -6.53 -6.11
N PRO A 9 14.31 -6.59 -7.41
CA PRO A 9 15.16 -5.62 -8.10
C PRO A 9 14.67 -4.17 -7.97
N GLY A 10 13.41 -3.94 -7.57
CA GLY A 10 12.89 -2.63 -7.20
C GLY A 10 13.45 -2.06 -5.88
N TYR A 11 14.33 -2.75 -5.15
CA TYR A 11 14.91 -2.28 -3.87
C TYR A 11 15.94 -1.15 -4.07
N ALA A 12 16.69 -1.15 -5.18
CA ALA A 12 17.80 -0.21 -5.40
C ALA A 12 17.39 1.16 -5.95
N GLY A 13 16.13 1.35 -6.38
CA GLY A 13 15.62 2.60 -6.97
C GLY A 13 14.72 3.45 -6.06
N ARG A 14 14.60 3.10 -4.77
CA ARG A 14 13.58 3.68 -3.87
C ARG A 14 14.05 5.01 -3.26
N GLY A 15 13.39 6.11 -3.65
CA GLY A 15 13.08 7.18 -2.70
C GLY A 15 12.32 6.63 -1.48
N PRO A 16 12.01 7.45 -0.45
CA PRO A 16 11.97 7.17 0.99
C PRO A 16 11.00 6.04 1.45
N MET A 17 11.30 4.80 1.06
CA MET A 17 10.58 3.61 1.52
C MET A 17 11.18 3.02 2.81
N PHE A 18 12.20 3.66 3.40
CA PHE A 18 12.94 3.08 4.53
C PHE A 18 12.08 2.90 5.80
N TRP A 19 10.99 3.65 5.94
CA TRP A 19 10.08 3.54 7.10
C TRP A 19 8.82 2.71 6.84
N LEU A 20 8.59 2.24 5.60
CA LEU A 20 7.45 1.38 5.33
C LEU A 20 7.68 0.03 6.03
N PRO A 21 6.65 -0.58 6.64
CA PRO A 21 6.84 -1.87 7.28
C PRO A 21 7.34 -2.92 6.29
N PRO A 22 8.29 -3.79 6.68
CA PRO A 22 8.78 -4.85 5.81
C PRO A 22 7.68 -5.90 5.55
N HIS A 23 7.83 -6.65 4.46
CA HIS A 23 6.92 -7.74 4.05
C HIS A 23 5.49 -7.31 3.69
N GLY A 24 5.27 -6.02 3.46
CA GLY A 24 4.08 -5.54 2.78
C GLY A 24 4.16 -5.75 1.27
N PHE A 25 3.12 -5.34 0.58
CA PHE A 25 3.01 -5.37 -0.86
C PHE A 25 2.33 -4.08 -1.34
N GLY A 26 2.58 -3.70 -2.59
CA GLY A 26 1.96 -2.51 -3.18
C GLY A 26 1.34 -2.82 -4.53
N ASN A 27 0.69 -1.83 -5.11
CA ASN A 27 0.08 -1.94 -6.45
C ASN A 27 1.08 -1.75 -7.61
N GLY A 28 2.39 -1.69 -7.32
CA GLY A 28 3.45 -1.57 -8.32
C GLY A 28 3.78 -0.14 -8.76
N ILE A 29 3.01 0.86 -8.30
CA ILE A 29 3.27 2.28 -8.59
C ILE A 29 4.19 2.84 -7.50
N SER A 30 5.22 3.59 -7.90
CA SER A 30 6.19 4.18 -6.99
C SER A 30 5.78 5.57 -6.51
N ALA A 31 5.91 5.86 -5.22
CA ALA A 31 5.80 7.22 -4.67
C ALA A 31 7.13 7.75 -4.15
N GLN A 32 7.27 9.08 -4.18
CA GLN A 32 8.39 9.79 -3.54
C GLN A 32 8.16 10.05 -2.05
N ALA A 33 6.94 9.96 -1.54
CA ALA A 33 6.62 10.13 -0.14
C ALA A 33 5.33 9.35 0.17
N TRP A 34 5.24 8.81 1.39
CA TRP A 34 4.18 7.89 1.78
C TRP A 34 3.46 8.41 3.02
N ALA A 35 2.13 8.33 3.04
CA ALA A 35 1.29 8.70 4.17
C ALA A 35 0.31 7.56 4.51
N GLU A 36 0.16 7.26 5.81
CA GLU A 36 -0.87 6.34 6.31
C GLU A 36 -2.25 6.94 6.05
N ILE A 37 -3.18 6.13 5.51
CA ILE A 37 -4.54 6.60 5.21
C ILE A 37 -5.63 5.79 5.91
N ALA A 38 -5.49 4.46 6.02
CA ALA A 38 -6.51 3.61 6.64
C ALA A 38 -5.95 2.25 7.10
N ASP A 39 -6.61 1.62 8.06
CA ASP A 39 -6.48 0.18 8.32
C ASP A 39 -7.69 -0.52 7.69
N LEU A 40 -7.45 -1.41 6.72
CA LEU A 40 -8.46 -2.16 5.99
C LEU A 40 -8.48 -3.63 6.41
N THR A 41 -9.63 -4.27 6.31
CA THR A 41 -9.76 -5.72 6.44
C THR A 41 -9.24 -6.44 5.18
N ALA A 42 -8.98 -7.75 5.30
CA ALA A 42 -8.63 -8.59 4.15
C ALA A 42 -9.71 -8.61 3.04
N GLU A 43 -10.97 -8.32 3.38
CA GLU A 43 -12.10 -8.31 2.43
C GLU A 43 -12.14 -6.99 1.65
N GLU A 44 -11.88 -5.86 2.28
CA GLU A 44 -11.87 -4.52 1.66
C GLU A 44 -10.61 -4.27 0.80
N LEU A 45 -9.50 -4.90 1.16
CA LEU A 45 -8.18 -4.60 0.59
C LEU A 45 -8.06 -4.79 -0.93
N PRO A 46 -8.59 -5.86 -1.56
CA PRO A 46 -8.48 -6.05 -3.01
C PRO A 46 -9.17 -4.95 -3.81
N GLU A 47 -10.35 -4.52 -3.38
CA GLU A 47 -11.13 -3.49 -4.05
C GLU A 47 -10.48 -2.10 -3.91
N ALA A 48 -10.01 -1.78 -2.70
CA ALA A 48 -9.27 -0.54 -2.46
C ALA A 48 -7.98 -0.44 -3.30
N LEU A 49 -7.21 -1.53 -3.40
CA LEU A 49 -5.98 -1.53 -4.20
C LEU A 49 -6.28 -1.44 -5.71
N LEU A 50 -7.34 -2.07 -6.18
CA LEU A 50 -7.77 -1.97 -7.58
C LEU A 50 -8.14 -0.52 -7.91
N ALA A 51 -8.99 0.11 -7.10
CA ALA A 51 -9.44 1.49 -7.32
C ALA A 51 -8.29 2.50 -7.32
N LEU A 52 -7.33 2.35 -6.40
CA LEU A 52 -6.12 3.19 -6.37
C LEU A 52 -5.21 2.95 -7.58
N THR A 53 -5.17 1.73 -8.09
CA THR A 53 -4.44 1.42 -9.34
C THR A 53 -5.10 2.09 -10.54
N GLU A 54 -6.43 2.01 -10.65
CA GLU A 54 -7.19 2.65 -11.72
C GLU A 54 -7.08 4.19 -11.67
N ALA A 55 -6.92 4.76 -10.47
CA ALA A 55 -6.69 6.19 -10.25
C ALA A 55 -5.23 6.63 -10.47
N ASP A 56 -4.30 5.72 -10.79
CA ASP A 56 -2.85 5.96 -10.87
C ASP A 56 -2.31 6.61 -9.58
N ILE A 57 -2.62 5.98 -8.44
CA ILE A 57 -2.16 6.39 -7.12
C ILE A 57 -1.33 5.27 -6.53
N ALA A 58 -0.09 5.58 -6.15
CA ALA A 58 0.78 4.63 -5.49
C ALA A 58 0.19 4.18 -4.15
N ALA A 59 0.14 2.87 -3.95
CA ALA A 59 -0.40 2.25 -2.75
C ALA A 59 0.55 1.16 -2.24
N TYR A 60 0.72 1.11 -0.93
CA TYR A 60 1.47 0.08 -0.22
C TYR A 60 0.68 -0.36 1.00
N THR A 61 0.71 -1.65 1.31
CA THR A 61 -0.03 -2.22 2.43
C THR A 61 0.81 -3.23 3.18
N ALA A 62 0.61 -3.32 4.49
CA ALA A 62 1.27 -4.28 5.36
C ALA A 62 0.36 -4.69 6.52
N ALA A 63 0.51 -5.93 6.99
CA ALA A 63 -0.28 -6.44 8.11
C ALA A 63 -0.05 -5.62 9.39
N VAL A 64 -1.14 -5.32 10.10
CA VAL A 64 -1.08 -4.61 11.38
C VAL A 64 -0.66 -5.57 12.50
N ARG A 65 0.44 -5.26 13.19
CA ARG A 65 0.91 -6.06 14.31
C ARG A 65 -0.13 -6.10 15.44
N GLY A 66 -0.44 -7.29 15.93
CA GLY A 66 -1.42 -7.49 17.00
C GLY A 66 -2.88 -7.42 16.55
N ARG A 67 -3.15 -7.25 15.25
CA ARG A 67 -4.51 -7.18 14.71
C ARG A 67 -4.65 -8.08 13.45
N PRO A 68 -4.77 -9.41 13.63
CA PRO A 68 -4.87 -10.35 12.51
C PRO A 68 -6.03 -10.00 11.58
N GLY A 69 -5.81 -10.12 10.27
CA GLY A 69 -6.81 -9.81 9.25
C GLY A 69 -6.94 -8.31 8.91
N TYR A 70 -6.19 -7.44 9.59
CA TYR A 70 -6.12 -6.01 9.26
C TYR A 70 -4.79 -5.66 8.63
N TYR A 71 -4.87 -4.76 7.66
CA TYR A 71 -3.78 -4.30 6.83
C TYR A 71 -3.79 -2.78 6.81
N ARG A 72 -2.67 -2.17 7.18
CA ARG A 72 -2.53 -0.72 7.06
C ARG A 72 -2.20 -0.36 5.62
N LEU A 73 -2.83 0.69 5.13
CA LEU A 73 -2.64 1.25 3.80
C LEU A 73 -1.88 2.57 3.88
N TRP A 74 -0.87 2.69 3.02
CA TRP A 74 -0.12 3.90 2.74
C TRP A 74 -0.31 4.30 1.28
N VAL A 75 -0.36 5.59 1.02
CA VAL A 75 -0.50 6.15 -0.33
C VAL A 75 0.55 7.24 -0.60
N ASP A 76 0.72 7.61 -1.86
CA ASP A 76 1.51 8.81 -2.23
C ASP A 76 0.95 10.04 -1.49
N SER A 77 1.77 10.66 -0.64
CA SER A 77 1.34 11.79 0.17
C SER A 77 0.97 13.02 -0.67
N LEU A 78 1.51 13.16 -1.88
CA LEU A 78 1.14 14.23 -2.80
C LEU A 78 -0.26 14.04 -3.40
N ARG A 79 -0.80 12.82 -3.32
CA ARG A 79 -2.10 12.42 -3.86
C ARG A 79 -3.09 12.08 -2.76
N TYR A 80 -2.77 12.38 -1.50
CA TYR A 80 -3.53 11.93 -0.31
C TYR A 80 -5.02 12.22 -0.39
N LEU A 81 -5.42 13.47 -0.67
CA LEU A 81 -6.83 13.85 -0.74
C LEU A 81 -7.58 13.10 -1.85
N HIS A 82 -6.94 12.93 -3.01
CA HIS A 82 -7.54 12.15 -4.10
C HIS A 82 -7.64 10.67 -3.75
N ALA A 83 -6.65 10.12 -3.05
CA ALA A 83 -6.71 8.76 -2.54
C ALA A 83 -7.85 8.59 -1.52
N GLU A 84 -8.07 9.59 -0.67
CA GLU A 84 -9.17 9.61 0.30
C GLU A 84 -10.52 9.58 -0.41
N ASP A 85 -10.73 10.42 -1.42
CA ASP A 85 -11.96 10.45 -2.22
C ASP A 85 -12.24 9.08 -2.88
N VAL A 86 -11.22 8.49 -3.54
CA VAL A 86 -11.33 7.16 -4.17
C VAL A 86 -11.70 6.09 -3.14
N LEU A 87 -11.07 6.12 -1.96
CA LEU A 87 -11.36 5.15 -0.89
C LEU A 87 -12.77 5.34 -0.32
N MET A 88 -13.24 6.57 -0.15
CA MET A 88 -14.59 6.82 0.34
C MET A 88 -15.66 6.31 -0.62
N ASP A 89 -15.41 6.38 -1.93
CA ASP A 89 -16.36 5.91 -2.94
C ASP A 89 -16.49 4.38 -2.93
N VAL A 90 -15.38 3.65 -2.76
CA VAL A 90 -15.39 2.17 -2.78
C VAL A 90 -15.74 1.52 -1.44
N LEU A 91 -15.47 2.18 -0.31
CA LEU A 91 -15.76 1.62 1.01
C LEU A 91 -17.21 1.89 1.49
N ARG A 92 -17.97 2.70 0.75
CA ARG A 92 -19.37 3.01 1.05
C ARG A 92 -20.37 2.15 0.27
N SER A 93 -19.94 1.42 -0.74
CA SER A 93 -20.76 0.53 -1.57
C SER A 93 -20.99 -0.82 -0.90
#